data_AF-A0A3R6UH28-F1
#
_entry.id   AF-A0A3R6UH28-F1
#
_cell.length_a   1.000
_cell.length_b   1.000
_cell.length_c   1.000
_cell.angle_alpha   90.00
_cell.angle_beta   90.00
_cell.angle_gamma   90.00
#
_symmetry.space_group_name_H-M   'P 1'
#
loop_
_entity.id
_entity.type
_entity.pdbx_description
1 polymer ?
#
loop_
_entity_poly.entity_id
_entity_poly.type
_entity_poly.pdbx_seq_one_letter_code
_entity_poly.pdbx_strand_id
1 'polypeptide(L)'
;MKKKILSFLLALCLIVALVPMTAFAAEAPSFSGGTGTEEDPWLIASQKDIIALAEFLNSGNAEELDAEKAGIGNCYGYYFKQTADIDLTGVAWEPIGYSGSYYFAGNYDGGDHSITNAVSAGKVDPDGYATAGIFGWVAFGSVENLHVKNANFVATGQKNYSYVGGIAGVCYGASIKNCSVVNSSLESKRNNNNNCAGSIVGYSTGGTFEKCAAENNQVKTMAYGGGFVGETDDDPAYGAGKSIFTNCYVANCSVTSKTDEVQGVSFAGGFVGEMTDSALTIQNCYVYQATLSTEGTAVPGIKGTGIFAGNLWGGSSIVDTNCFFGACGTTKNAGTASEKTEEEFENGTVAKLLGESFAQLGGYPRINGPADYSEVDAAVAKANALNKDAYKDFSAVETAIKSVVQGKTLAEQTEVDAMAKAIEDAMGALVYKDADYTKVDAAIAKVNALNKDEYKDFTAVEAAVNAVVRDKNITEQSEVDAMAKAIEDAIAALQYKDADYSKVDEAITKANALNKDDYKNFTAVENAIKSVVRGKNITAQSEVDKMAKAIEDAIASLEKKSVNTKTSTAAQNPKTGNTSNLTKSPKTDDVGNFTLWIALLFAGGGAAIGTSVVRRNKKYNR
;
A
#
# COMPACT_ATOMS: atom_id res chain seq x y z
N MET A 1 81.22 -26.75 -17.18
CA MET A 1 79.87 -26.17 -17.02
C MET A 1 78.90 -27.10 -16.28
N LYS A 2 78.55 -28.29 -16.81
CA LYS A 2 77.48 -29.19 -16.27
C LYS A 2 77.34 -29.28 -14.74
N LYS A 3 78.43 -29.49 -13.97
CA LYS A 3 78.36 -29.59 -12.49
C LYS A 3 77.85 -28.33 -11.76
N LYS A 4 78.07 -27.10 -12.29
CA LYS A 4 77.57 -25.86 -11.65
C LYS A 4 76.06 -25.64 -11.85
N ILE A 5 75.51 -26.13 -12.97
CA ILE A 5 74.08 -25.97 -13.29
C ILE A 5 73.25 -26.89 -12.38
N LEU A 6 73.71 -28.11 -12.12
CA LEU A 6 72.98 -29.08 -11.29
C LEU A 6 72.82 -28.61 -9.84
N SER A 7 73.87 -28.04 -9.23
CA SER A 7 73.76 -27.43 -7.90
C SER A 7 72.83 -26.22 -7.85
N PHE A 8 72.69 -25.48 -8.97
CA PHE A 8 71.77 -24.35 -9.04
C PHE A 8 70.31 -24.79 -9.13
N LEU A 9 70.01 -25.84 -9.92
CA LEU A 9 68.67 -26.45 -9.89
C LEU A 9 68.34 -27.06 -8.53
N LEU A 10 69.27 -27.78 -7.90
CA LEU A 10 68.99 -28.43 -6.61
C LEU A 10 68.73 -27.40 -5.50
N ALA A 11 69.46 -26.29 -5.49
CA ALA A 11 69.20 -25.16 -4.59
C ALA A 11 67.86 -24.47 -4.88
N LEU A 12 67.50 -24.29 -6.16
CA LEU A 12 66.21 -23.69 -6.55
C LEU A 12 65.02 -24.58 -6.14
N CYS A 13 65.13 -25.90 -6.33
CA CYS A 13 64.12 -26.85 -5.84
C CYS A 13 64.00 -26.84 -4.31
N LEU A 14 65.11 -26.69 -3.58
CA LEU A 14 65.05 -26.58 -2.11
C LEU A 14 64.38 -25.28 -1.65
N ILE A 15 64.60 -24.16 -2.37
CA ILE A 15 63.97 -22.87 -2.06
C ILE A 15 62.47 -22.92 -2.35
N VAL A 16 62.04 -23.54 -3.45
CA VAL A 16 60.60 -23.76 -3.74
C VAL A 16 59.94 -24.68 -2.70
N ALA A 17 60.66 -25.66 -2.16
CA ALA A 17 60.18 -26.53 -1.07
C ALA A 17 60.28 -25.92 0.34
N LEU A 18 60.78 -24.68 0.47
CA LEU A 18 60.97 -23.97 1.75
C LEU A 18 60.31 -22.58 1.79
N VAL A 19 59.61 -22.17 0.72
CA VAL A 19 58.52 -21.21 0.90
C VAL A 19 57.46 -21.93 1.74
N PRO A 20 57.04 -21.41 2.91
CA PRO A 20 55.84 -21.94 3.52
C PRO A 20 54.71 -21.75 2.52
N MET A 21 53.97 -22.81 2.21
CA MET A 21 52.61 -22.61 1.71
C MET A 21 51.87 -21.93 2.85
N THR A 22 51.80 -20.59 2.77
CA THR A 22 50.77 -19.83 3.43
C THR A 22 49.48 -20.35 2.85
N ALA A 23 48.86 -21.30 3.54
CA ALA A 23 47.43 -21.48 3.47
C ALA A 23 46.85 -20.10 3.78
N PHE A 24 46.46 -19.39 2.72
CA PHE A 24 45.52 -18.30 2.84
C PHE A 24 44.24 -18.99 3.30
N ALA A 25 44.00 -18.99 4.62
CA ALA A 25 42.71 -19.37 5.16
C ALA A 25 41.68 -18.59 4.34
N ALA A 26 40.80 -19.31 3.65
CA ALA A 26 39.97 -18.72 2.61
C ALA A 26 39.20 -17.54 3.23
N GLU A 27 39.46 -16.33 2.75
CA GLU A 27 38.94 -15.12 3.38
C GLU A 27 37.42 -15.17 3.27
N ALA A 28 36.77 -15.36 4.43
CA ALA A 28 35.38 -15.78 4.47
C ALA A 28 34.50 -14.79 3.70
N PRO A 29 33.57 -15.26 2.85
CA PRO A 29 32.77 -14.40 1.99
C PRO A 29 32.10 -13.29 2.80
N SER A 30 32.29 -12.04 2.36
CA SER A 30 31.75 -10.85 3.03
C SER A 30 30.24 -10.74 2.80
N PHE A 31 29.50 -11.52 3.58
CA PHE A 31 28.06 -11.43 3.81
C PHE A 31 27.67 -10.13 4.55
N SER A 32 26.37 -9.95 4.80
CA SER A 32 25.85 -8.75 5.47
C SER A 32 26.07 -8.71 7.00
N GLY A 33 26.60 -9.78 7.61
CA GLY A 33 26.96 -9.83 9.02
C GLY A 33 27.21 -11.27 9.52
N GLY A 34 27.45 -11.39 10.82
CA GLY A 34 27.67 -12.67 11.53
C GLY A 34 29.09 -13.23 11.46
N THR A 35 29.37 -14.22 12.30
CA THR A 35 30.62 -14.99 12.35
C THR A 35 30.42 -16.47 12.01
N GLY A 36 29.17 -16.92 11.88
CA GLY A 36 28.79 -18.27 11.45
C GLY A 36 28.56 -19.27 12.58
N THR A 37 28.55 -18.85 13.85
CA THR A 37 28.13 -19.69 14.99
C THR A 37 26.61 -19.71 15.14
N GLU A 38 26.07 -20.58 15.99
CA GLU A 38 24.63 -20.67 16.25
C GLU A 38 24.05 -19.36 16.81
N GLU A 39 24.81 -18.65 17.64
CA GLU A 39 24.40 -17.38 18.27
C GLU A 39 24.63 -16.14 17.39
N ASP A 40 25.51 -16.23 16.39
CA ASP A 40 25.89 -15.15 15.47
C ASP A 40 26.02 -15.66 14.02
N PRO A 41 24.91 -16.18 13.42
CA PRO A 41 24.93 -16.82 12.11
C PRO A 41 25.22 -15.83 10.98
N TRP A 42 25.82 -16.30 9.89
CA TRP A 42 26.11 -15.46 8.73
C TRP A 42 24.84 -14.94 8.05
N LEU A 43 24.75 -13.62 7.91
CA LEU A 43 23.50 -12.95 7.50
C LEU A 43 23.37 -12.83 5.98
N ILE A 44 22.38 -13.52 5.43
CA ILE A 44 22.01 -13.53 4.01
C ILE A 44 20.87 -12.52 3.82
N ALA A 45 21.22 -11.23 3.72
CA ALA A 45 20.25 -10.13 3.67
C ALA A 45 19.90 -9.67 2.24
N SER A 46 20.52 -10.24 1.22
CA SER A 46 20.41 -9.74 -0.16
C SER A 46 20.70 -10.79 -1.24
N GLN A 47 20.29 -10.46 -2.48
CA GLN A 47 20.68 -11.17 -3.70
C GLN A 47 22.21 -11.34 -3.81
N LYS A 48 23.01 -10.36 -3.37
CA LYS A 48 24.48 -10.46 -3.38
C LYS A 48 24.98 -11.54 -2.43
N ASP A 49 24.41 -11.61 -1.22
CA ASP A 49 24.91 -12.51 -0.17
C ASP A 49 24.66 -13.98 -0.53
N ILE A 50 23.48 -14.30 -1.09
CA ILE A 50 23.17 -15.68 -1.50
C ILE A 50 23.96 -16.12 -2.75
N ILE A 51 24.28 -15.20 -3.67
CA ILE A 51 25.20 -15.46 -4.77
C ILE A 51 26.62 -15.71 -4.23
N ALA A 52 27.10 -14.90 -3.29
CA ALA A 52 28.40 -15.09 -2.66
C ALA A 52 28.51 -16.43 -1.91
N LEU A 53 27.42 -16.91 -1.30
CA LEU A 53 27.34 -18.24 -0.68
C LEU A 53 27.47 -19.36 -1.73
N ALA A 54 26.74 -19.23 -2.86
CA ALA A 54 26.84 -20.19 -3.96
C ALA A 54 28.25 -20.21 -4.58
N GLU A 55 28.84 -19.03 -4.84
CA GLU A 55 30.22 -18.89 -5.34
C GLU A 55 31.25 -19.50 -4.38
N PHE A 56 31.09 -19.27 -3.06
CA PHE A 56 32.00 -19.81 -2.04
C PHE A 56 32.01 -21.34 -2.01
N LEU A 57 30.85 -22.00 -1.86
CA LEU A 57 30.74 -23.46 -1.90
C LEU A 57 31.25 -24.01 -3.24
N ASN A 58 30.79 -23.42 -4.36
CA ASN A 58 31.10 -23.91 -5.71
C ASN A 58 32.56 -23.67 -6.15
N SER A 59 33.36 -22.95 -5.37
CA SER A 59 34.79 -22.73 -5.59
C SER A 59 35.70 -23.78 -4.95
N GLY A 60 35.17 -24.59 -4.02
CA GLY A 60 35.97 -25.50 -3.18
C GLY A 60 36.58 -24.84 -1.93
N ASN A 61 36.52 -23.51 -1.79
CA ASN A 61 37.04 -22.79 -0.62
C ASN A 61 36.37 -23.18 0.71
N ALA A 62 35.22 -23.86 0.66
CA ALA A 62 34.51 -24.37 1.82
C ALA A 62 35.00 -25.76 2.30
N GLU A 63 35.85 -26.48 1.54
CA GLU A 63 36.23 -27.87 1.84
C GLU A 63 36.90 -28.03 3.22
N GLU A 64 37.75 -27.07 3.63
CA GLU A 64 38.39 -27.06 4.95
C GLU A 64 37.55 -26.42 6.07
N LEU A 65 36.33 -25.93 5.78
CA LEU A 65 35.49 -25.20 6.72
C LEU A 65 34.57 -26.16 7.50
N ASP A 66 35.06 -26.61 8.67
CA ASP A 66 34.43 -27.61 9.55
C ASP A 66 34.53 -27.15 11.03
N ALA A 67 33.40 -27.06 11.73
CA ALA A 67 33.33 -26.56 13.10
C ALA A 67 33.69 -27.64 14.14
N GLU A 68 34.49 -27.27 15.15
CA GLU A 68 34.96 -28.14 16.25
C GLU A 68 35.59 -29.49 15.86
N LYS A 69 35.93 -29.65 14.57
CA LYS A 69 36.74 -30.74 13.99
C LYS A 69 36.02 -32.07 13.88
N ALA A 70 34.93 -32.08 13.10
CA ALA A 70 34.60 -33.25 12.31
C ALA A 70 35.61 -33.40 11.12
N GLY A 71 35.25 -34.20 10.13
CA GLY A 71 36.03 -34.43 8.91
C GLY A 71 35.11 -34.44 7.69
N ILE A 72 34.14 -33.53 7.68
CA ILE A 72 33.05 -33.43 6.71
C ILE A 72 33.32 -32.24 5.78
N GLY A 73 33.68 -31.09 6.35
CA GLY A 73 33.95 -29.87 5.58
C GLY A 73 32.69 -29.19 5.06
N ASN A 74 32.85 -28.32 4.06
CA ASN A 74 31.80 -27.62 3.34
C ASN A 74 30.74 -26.94 4.24
N CYS A 75 31.22 -26.16 5.20
CA CYS A 75 30.44 -25.43 6.21
C CYS A 75 29.79 -26.32 7.29
N TYR A 76 30.26 -27.55 7.52
CA TYR A 76 29.69 -28.40 8.57
C TYR A 76 29.77 -27.73 9.95
N GLY A 77 28.62 -27.66 10.65
CA GLY A 77 28.49 -26.97 11.93
C GLY A 77 28.55 -25.44 11.88
N TYR A 78 28.51 -24.82 10.70
CA TYR A 78 28.33 -23.38 10.52
C TYR A 78 26.88 -23.02 10.19
N TYR A 79 26.46 -21.83 10.61
CA TYR A 79 25.07 -21.38 10.59
C TYR A 79 24.91 -20.12 9.73
N PHE A 80 23.82 -20.09 8.97
CA PHE A 80 23.45 -19.02 8.03
C PHE A 80 21.99 -18.63 8.32
N LYS A 81 21.69 -17.33 8.30
CA LYS A 81 20.33 -16.82 8.50
C LYS A 81 19.95 -15.81 7.44
N GLN A 82 18.87 -16.06 6.72
CA GLN A 82 18.25 -15.12 5.81
C GLN A 82 17.42 -14.08 6.59
N THR A 83 17.48 -12.82 6.19
CA THR A 83 16.85 -11.69 6.92
C THR A 83 16.02 -10.76 6.04
N ALA A 84 15.71 -11.18 4.82
CA ALA A 84 14.85 -10.48 3.86
C ALA A 84 14.34 -11.46 2.79
N ASP A 85 13.24 -11.11 2.11
CA ASP A 85 12.88 -11.75 0.85
C ASP A 85 13.94 -11.46 -0.23
N ILE A 86 14.29 -12.46 -1.03
CA ILE A 86 15.30 -12.35 -2.08
C ILE A 86 14.65 -12.60 -3.45
N ASP A 87 14.72 -11.61 -4.33
CA ASP A 87 14.38 -11.75 -5.75
C ASP A 87 15.65 -12.08 -6.55
N LEU A 88 15.60 -13.14 -7.35
CA LEU A 88 16.65 -13.57 -8.27
C LEU A 88 16.33 -13.23 -9.73
N THR A 89 15.33 -12.38 -9.98
CA THR A 89 15.01 -11.85 -11.32
C THR A 89 16.25 -11.29 -12.03
N GLY A 90 16.57 -11.84 -13.20
CA GLY A 90 17.73 -11.43 -14.01
C GLY A 90 19.05 -12.10 -13.64
N VAL A 91 19.09 -12.90 -12.57
CA VAL A 91 20.25 -13.72 -12.20
C VAL A 91 20.20 -15.04 -12.96
N ALA A 92 21.32 -15.44 -13.58
CA ALA A 92 21.52 -16.81 -14.03
C ALA A 92 21.99 -17.63 -12.81
N TRP A 93 21.06 -18.34 -12.18
CA TRP A 93 21.31 -18.99 -10.89
C TRP A 93 22.13 -20.28 -11.04
N GLU A 94 23.23 -20.38 -10.30
CA GLU A 94 23.90 -21.66 -10.02
C GLU A 94 23.53 -22.11 -8.59
N PRO A 95 23.22 -23.40 -8.38
CA PRO A 95 22.85 -23.90 -7.06
C PRO A 95 24.01 -23.79 -6.05
N ILE A 96 23.68 -23.57 -4.77
CA ILE A 96 24.64 -23.64 -3.66
C ILE A 96 25.07 -25.10 -3.47
N GLY A 97 26.33 -25.40 -3.80
CA GLY A 97 26.94 -26.72 -3.61
C GLY A 97 26.46 -27.78 -4.59
N TYR A 98 27.05 -27.83 -5.79
CA TYR A 98 26.45 -28.52 -6.95
C TYR A 98 26.72 -30.03 -7.09
N SER A 99 27.64 -30.61 -6.33
CA SER A 99 27.96 -32.05 -6.37
C SER A 99 28.47 -32.57 -5.03
N GLY A 100 28.66 -33.89 -4.90
CA GLY A 100 29.18 -34.56 -3.69
C GLY A 100 30.61 -34.17 -3.25
N SER A 101 31.32 -33.28 -3.96
CA SER A 101 32.55 -32.63 -3.47
C SER A 101 32.34 -31.22 -2.91
N TYR A 102 31.25 -30.56 -3.29
CA TYR A 102 30.95 -29.16 -2.95
C TYR A 102 29.63 -28.99 -2.20
N TYR A 103 29.05 -30.08 -1.71
CA TYR A 103 27.74 -30.14 -1.05
C TYR A 103 27.64 -29.17 0.13
N PHE A 104 26.47 -28.59 0.39
CA PHE A 104 26.26 -27.75 1.57
C PHE A 104 26.05 -28.63 2.82
N ALA A 105 26.90 -28.43 3.83
CA ALA A 105 26.86 -29.18 5.10
C ALA A 105 26.49 -28.33 6.33
N GLY A 106 26.27 -27.03 6.14
CA GLY A 106 25.87 -26.10 7.20
C GLY A 106 24.38 -26.13 7.52
N ASN A 107 23.98 -25.21 8.38
CA ASN A 107 22.59 -25.00 8.79
C ASN A 107 22.08 -23.68 8.21
N TYR A 108 21.08 -23.72 7.33
CA TYR A 108 20.48 -22.53 6.71
C TYR A 108 19.07 -22.27 7.23
N ASP A 109 18.90 -21.22 8.02
CA ASP A 109 17.59 -20.72 8.45
C ASP A 109 17.11 -19.63 7.49
N GLY A 110 16.04 -19.91 6.74
CA GLY A 110 15.39 -18.98 5.83
C GLY A 110 14.62 -17.85 6.51
N GLY A 111 14.40 -17.92 7.83
CA GLY A 111 13.72 -16.87 8.60
C GLY A 111 12.26 -16.62 8.21
N ASP A 112 11.57 -17.65 7.67
CA ASP A 112 10.26 -17.59 7.00
C ASP A 112 10.23 -16.66 5.77
N HIS A 113 11.39 -16.22 5.27
CA HIS A 113 11.51 -15.45 4.04
C HIS A 113 11.49 -16.33 2.78
N SER A 114 11.20 -15.69 1.66
CA SER A 114 11.17 -16.34 0.35
C SER A 114 12.35 -16.02 -0.56
N ILE A 115 12.68 -16.99 -1.41
CA ILE A 115 13.52 -16.77 -2.60
C ILE A 115 12.61 -16.89 -3.82
N THR A 116 12.67 -15.90 -4.71
CA THR A 116 11.69 -15.72 -5.79
C THR A 116 12.36 -15.62 -7.15
N ASN A 117 11.66 -16.08 -8.20
CA ASN A 117 12.03 -15.90 -9.62
C ASN A 117 13.41 -16.51 -10.02
N ALA A 118 13.88 -17.50 -9.27
CA ALA A 118 15.16 -18.16 -9.51
C ALA A 118 15.15 -18.95 -10.83
N VAL A 119 16.06 -18.66 -11.76
CA VAL A 119 16.16 -19.35 -13.06
C VAL A 119 17.53 -20.02 -13.19
N SER A 120 17.54 -21.36 -13.32
CA SER A 120 18.78 -22.14 -13.46
C SER A 120 18.71 -23.12 -14.63
N ALA A 121 19.80 -23.19 -15.39
CA ALA A 121 20.06 -24.24 -16.37
C ALA A 121 20.83 -25.45 -15.77
N GLY A 122 21.02 -25.44 -14.45
CA GLY A 122 21.74 -26.45 -13.70
C GLY A 122 23.26 -26.33 -13.86
N LYS A 123 23.98 -26.99 -12.96
CA LYS A 123 25.44 -27.09 -13.00
C LYS A 123 25.86 -28.54 -13.16
N VAL A 124 26.89 -28.78 -13.96
CA VAL A 124 27.37 -30.12 -14.33
C VAL A 124 28.78 -30.34 -13.80
N ASP A 125 29.01 -31.49 -13.17
CA ASP A 125 30.31 -31.86 -12.61
C ASP A 125 31.22 -32.63 -13.60
N PRO A 126 32.50 -32.90 -13.27
CA PRO A 126 33.43 -33.59 -14.17
C PRO A 126 32.97 -34.99 -14.59
N ASP A 127 32.28 -35.70 -13.68
CA ASP A 127 31.73 -37.04 -13.93
C ASP A 127 30.43 -36.99 -14.74
N GLY A 128 29.80 -35.83 -14.88
CA GLY A 128 28.63 -35.61 -15.73
C GLY A 128 27.30 -35.85 -15.02
N TYR A 129 27.28 -35.70 -13.69
CA TYR A 129 26.07 -35.42 -12.92
C TYR A 129 25.63 -33.97 -13.18
N ALA A 130 24.34 -33.72 -13.28
CA ALA A 130 23.78 -32.37 -13.37
C ALA A 130 22.82 -32.10 -12.21
N THR A 131 22.90 -30.91 -11.63
CA THR A 131 22.10 -30.54 -10.44
C THR A 131 21.48 -29.15 -10.60
N ALA A 132 20.22 -28.97 -10.21
CA ALA A 132 19.57 -27.66 -10.10
C ALA A 132 18.64 -27.57 -8.87
N GLY A 133 18.58 -26.38 -8.26
CA GLY A 133 17.82 -26.05 -7.05
C GLY A 133 18.29 -24.73 -6.46
N ILE A 134 17.77 -24.32 -5.29
CA ILE A 134 18.46 -23.29 -4.49
C ILE A 134 19.78 -23.87 -3.99
N PHE A 135 19.71 -25.02 -3.32
CA PHE A 135 20.86 -25.87 -3.04
C PHE A 135 21.01 -26.92 -4.14
N GLY A 136 22.24 -27.36 -4.38
CA GLY A 136 22.51 -28.48 -5.28
C GLY A 136 22.39 -29.77 -4.50
N TRP A 137 23.27 -29.95 -3.53
CA TRP A 137 23.34 -31.06 -2.61
C TRP A 137 23.34 -30.47 -1.20
N VAL A 138 22.42 -30.92 -0.34
CA VAL A 138 22.49 -30.71 1.10
C VAL A 138 22.82 -32.07 1.73
N ALA A 139 23.94 -32.15 2.46
CA ALA A 139 24.34 -33.40 3.11
C ALA A 139 24.82 -33.17 4.54
N PHE A 140 24.33 -33.97 5.48
CA PHE A 140 24.59 -33.89 6.94
C PHE A 140 24.17 -32.59 7.66
N GLY A 141 23.92 -31.50 6.92
CA GLY A 141 23.43 -30.21 7.44
C GLY A 141 21.90 -30.07 7.41
N SER A 142 21.44 -28.82 7.39
CA SER A 142 20.00 -28.49 7.41
C SER A 142 19.62 -27.27 6.57
N VAL A 143 18.38 -27.26 6.08
CA VAL A 143 17.72 -26.08 5.50
C VAL A 143 16.33 -25.97 6.11
N GLU A 144 16.01 -24.86 6.77
CA GLU A 144 14.71 -24.64 7.37
C GLU A 144 14.10 -23.26 7.08
N ASN A 145 12.80 -23.12 7.32
CA ASN A 145 12.04 -21.86 7.27
C ASN A 145 12.20 -21.11 5.93
N LEU A 146 12.32 -21.84 4.81
CA LEU A 146 12.65 -21.30 3.49
C LEU A 146 11.53 -21.55 2.46
N HIS A 147 11.12 -20.51 1.74
CA HIS A 147 9.96 -20.56 0.84
C HIS A 147 10.32 -20.17 -0.62
N VAL A 148 10.43 -21.14 -1.53
CA VAL A 148 10.79 -20.90 -2.93
C VAL A 148 9.55 -20.67 -3.78
N LYS A 149 9.49 -19.54 -4.51
CA LYS A 149 8.30 -19.13 -5.28
C LYS A 149 8.67 -18.80 -6.73
N ASN A 150 7.92 -19.31 -7.71
CA ASN A 150 8.10 -19.04 -9.15
C ASN A 150 9.53 -19.35 -9.66
N ALA A 151 10.12 -20.46 -9.21
CA ALA A 151 11.41 -20.92 -9.72
C ALA A 151 11.25 -21.66 -11.06
N ASN A 152 12.29 -21.60 -11.89
CA ASN A 152 12.39 -22.35 -13.14
C ASN A 152 13.77 -23.03 -13.22
N PHE A 153 13.82 -24.29 -12.79
CA PHE A 153 15.05 -25.06 -12.71
C PHE A 153 15.03 -26.19 -13.73
N VAL A 154 16.05 -26.22 -14.58
CA VAL A 154 16.31 -27.29 -15.53
C VAL A 154 17.69 -27.85 -15.22
N ALA A 155 17.84 -29.18 -15.17
CA ALA A 155 19.17 -29.81 -15.18
C ALA A 155 19.28 -30.74 -16.41
N THR A 156 20.48 -30.83 -17.00
CA THR A 156 20.73 -31.71 -18.15
C THR A 156 21.95 -32.61 -17.91
N GLY A 157 21.71 -33.82 -17.42
CA GLY A 157 22.71 -34.83 -17.10
C GLY A 157 23.41 -35.36 -18.34
N GLN A 158 24.74 -35.32 -18.36
CA GLN A 158 25.54 -35.67 -19.54
C GLN A 158 26.00 -37.13 -19.54
N LYS A 159 26.19 -37.74 -18.36
CA LYS A 159 26.67 -39.13 -18.23
C LYS A 159 25.93 -39.89 -17.14
N ASN A 160 25.91 -39.35 -15.91
CA ASN A 160 25.38 -40.01 -14.71
C ASN A 160 23.96 -39.52 -14.40
N TYR A 161 23.69 -38.92 -13.25
CA TYR A 161 22.33 -38.46 -12.92
C TYR A 161 22.03 -37.05 -13.44
N SER A 162 20.74 -36.72 -13.46
CA SER A 162 20.23 -35.35 -13.46
C SER A 162 19.29 -35.22 -12.26
N TYR A 163 19.51 -34.21 -11.41
CA TYR A 163 18.80 -33.98 -10.16
C TYR A 163 18.18 -32.57 -10.14
N VAL A 164 16.87 -32.47 -9.89
CA VAL A 164 16.17 -31.18 -9.76
C VAL A 164 15.21 -31.18 -8.58
N GLY A 165 15.39 -30.24 -7.66
CA GLY A 165 14.43 -29.95 -6.59
C GLY A 165 14.31 -28.45 -6.34
N GLY A 166 13.17 -27.99 -5.83
CA GLY A 166 12.97 -26.58 -5.53
C GLY A 166 13.84 -26.09 -4.36
N ILE A 167 13.97 -26.90 -3.30
CA ILE A 167 14.88 -26.61 -2.19
C ILE A 167 16.29 -27.11 -2.53
N ALA A 168 16.44 -28.41 -2.78
CA ALA A 168 17.73 -29.04 -3.08
C ALA A 168 17.63 -30.08 -4.21
N GLY A 169 18.62 -30.16 -5.09
CA GLY A 169 18.71 -31.26 -6.06
C GLY A 169 18.86 -32.64 -5.38
N VAL A 170 19.69 -32.73 -4.35
CA VAL A 170 19.97 -33.93 -3.55
C VAL A 170 19.88 -33.62 -2.05
N CYS A 171 19.25 -34.51 -1.28
CA CYS A 171 19.29 -34.54 0.18
C CYS A 171 19.92 -35.85 0.65
N TYR A 172 21.01 -35.76 1.42
CA TYR A 172 21.83 -36.91 1.86
C TYR A 172 22.06 -36.87 3.37
N GLY A 173 21.30 -37.65 4.14
CA GLY A 173 21.39 -37.67 5.62
C GLY A 173 21.18 -36.29 6.27
N ALA A 174 20.44 -35.40 5.60
CA ALA A 174 20.22 -34.01 5.99
C ALA A 174 18.75 -33.78 6.37
N SER A 175 18.44 -32.62 6.96
CA SER A 175 17.04 -32.24 7.29
C SER A 175 16.55 -31.01 6.53
N ILE A 176 15.32 -31.08 6.02
CA ILE A 176 14.63 -29.96 5.37
C ILE A 176 13.30 -29.72 6.11
N LYS A 177 13.12 -28.53 6.71
CA LYS A 177 12.02 -28.28 7.66
C LYS A 177 11.29 -26.96 7.44
N ASN A 178 9.97 -26.91 7.61
CA ASN A 178 9.18 -25.68 7.41
C ASN A 178 9.44 -25.02 6.03
N CYS A 179 9.71 -25.85 5.02
CA CYS A 179 10.11 -25.39 3.68
C CYS A 179 8.98 -25.57 2.66
N SER A 180 8.83 -24.60 1.75
CA SER A 180 7.80 -24.65 0.71
C SER A 180 8.35 -24.36 -0.68
N VAL A 181 7.72 -24.95 -1.70
CA VAL A 181 8.01 -24.69 -3.12
C VAL A 181 6.69 -24.50 -3.85
N VAL A 182 6.52 -23.32 -4.45
CA VAL A 182 5.22 -22.85 -4.96
C VAL A 182 5.34 -22.28 -6.37
N ASN A 183 4.35 -22.55 -7.23
CA ASN A 183 4.22 -22.01 -8.60
C ASN A 183 5.45 -22.26 -9.51
N SER A 184 6.24 -23.31 -9.27
CA SER A 184 7.58 -23.50 -9.88
C SER A 184 7.60 -24.58 -10.96
N SER A 185 8.50 -24.44 -11.95
CA SER A 185 8.75 -25.44 -13.01
C SER A 185 10.11 -26.10 -12.80
N LEU A 186 10.13 -27.43 -12.74
CA LEU A 186 11.29 -28.23 -12.32
C LEU A 186 11.48 -29.39 -13.32
N GLU A 187 12.58 -29.39 -14.07
CA GLU A 187 12.74 -30.24 -15.25
C GLU A 187 14.10 -30.96 -15.34
N SER A 188 14.10 -32.28 -15.12
CA SER A 188 15.30 -33.13 -15.29
C SER A 188 15.40 -33.69 -16.72
N LYS A 189 16.59 -33.59 -17.35
CA LYS A 189 16.86 -34.06 -18.71
C LYS A 189 18.11 -34.92 -18.82
N ARG A 190 17.98 -36.08 -19.46
CA ARG A 190 19.06 -36.98 -19.96
C ARG A 190 18.39 -38.12 -20.71
N ASN A 191 19.05 -38.73 -21.70
CA ASN A 191 18.50 -39.85 -22.49
C ASN A 191 18.77 -41.24 -21.85
N ASN A 192 18.63 -41.38 -20.53
CA ASN A 192 18.73 -42.64 -19.79
C ASN A 192 18.17 -42.45 -18.36
N ASN A 193 17.76 -43.54 -17.70
CA ASN A 193 16.79 -43.59 -16.58
C ASN A 193 17.11 -42.73 -15.34
N ASN A 194 18.38 -42.42 -15.07
CA ASN A 194 18.82 -41.64 -13.90
C ASN A 194 18.44 -40.13 -14.02
N ASN A 195 17.16 -39.80 -13.89
CA ASN A 195 16.59 -38.45 -14.00
C ASN A 195 15.58 -38.20 -12.88
N CYS A 196 15.97 -37.50 -11.83
CA CYS A 196 15.17 -37.33 -10.61
C CYS A 196 14.70 -35.88 -10.49
N ALA A 197 13.39 -35.64 -10.57
CA ALA A 197 12.77 -34.33 -10.39
C ALA A 197 11.63 -34.42 -9.37
N GLY A 198 11.66 -33.55 -8.36
CA GLY A 198 10.57 -33.43 -7.37
C GLY A 198 10.40 -31.99 -6.89
N SER A 199 9.23 -31.66 -6.34
CA SER A 199 8.97 -30.26 -5.91
C SER A 199 9.96 -29.79 -4.85
N ILE A 200 10.19 -30.58 -3.80
CA ILE A 200 11.08 -30.20 -2.70
C ILE A 200 12.51 -30.65 -3.01
N VAL A 201 12.67 -31.92 -3.40
CA VAL A 201 13.98 -32.53 -3.69
C VAL A 201 13.99 -33.41 -4.94
N GLY A 202 15.11 -33.44 -5.65
CA GLY A 202 15.31 -34.35 -6.78
C GLY A 202 15.53 -35.79 -6.34
N TYR A 203 16.53 -36.03 -5.48
CA TYR A 203 16.88 -37.35 -4.93
C TYR A 203 17.05 -37.25 -3.40
N SER A 204 16.62 -38.28 -2.68
CA SER A 204 16.68 -38.36 -1.21
C SER A 204 17.26 -39.69 -0.75
N THR A 205 18.24 -39.64 0.14
CA THR A 205 18.72 -40.80 0.91
C THR A 205 18.94 -40.38 2.36
N GLY A 206 18.31 -41.06 3.32
CA GLY A 206 18.39 -40.68 4.75
C GLY A 206 17.78 -39.31 5.11
N GLY A 207 17.00 -38.69 4.21
CA GLY A 207 16.53 -37.31 4.37
C GLY A 207 15.37 -37.17 5.37
N THR A 208 15.46 -36.21 6.30
CA THR A 208 14.38 -35.90 7.25
C THR A 208 13.59 -34.68 6.79
N PHE A 209 12.30 -34.85 6.51
CA PHE A 209 11.40 -33.80 6.03
C PHE A 209 10.30 -33.54 7.04
N GLU A 210 10.16 -32.30 7.50
CA GLU A 210 9.17 -31.92 8.53
C GLU A 210 8.44 -30.63 8.13
N LYS A 211 7.10 -30.63 8.09
CA LYS A 211 6.30 -29.44 7.70
C LYS A 211 6.75 -28.88 6.34
N CYS A 212 6.70 -29.69 5.28
CA CYS A 212 7.11 -29.25 3.94
C CYS A 212 5.98 -29.30 2.91
N ALA A 213 5.91 -28.28 2.05
CA ALA A 213 4.76 -28.02 1.17
C ALA A 213 5.14 -27.84 -0.30
N ALA A 214 4.49 -28.61 -1.18
CA ALA A 214 4.57 -28.44 -2.62
C ALA A 214 3.22 -27.98 -3.19
N GLU A 215 3.15 -26.78 -3.77
CA GLU A 215 1.90 -26.20 -4.27
C GLU A 215 2.00 -25.70 -5.73
N ASN A 216 1.09 -26.15 -6.60
CA ASN A 216 0.95 -25.66 -7.98
C ASN A 216 2.24 -25.73 -8.83
N ASN A 217 3.07 -26.76 -8.61
CA ASN A 217 4.33 -26.95 -9.34
C ASN A 217 4.15 -27.79 -10.62
N GLN A 218 5.09 -27.64 -11.56
CA GLN A 218 5.21 -28.44 -12.78
C GLN A 218 6.51 -29.24 -12.75
N VAL A 219 6.44 -30.49 -12.30
CA VAL A 219 7.55 -31.44 -12.29
C VAL A 219 7.59 -32.20 -13.61
N LYS A 220 8.74 -32.17 -14.28
CA LYS A 220 8.98 -32.77 -15.60
C LYS A 220 10.26 -33.58 -15.57
N THR A 221 10.25 -34.74 -16.20
CA THR A 221 11.44 -35.63 -16.25
C THR A 221 11.34 -36.59 -17.43
N MET A 222 12.48 -37.21 -17.78
CA MET A 222 12.43 -38.47 -18.53
C MET A 222 11.80 -39.58 -17.69
N ALA A 223 12.22 -39.70 -16.42
CA ALA A 223 12.09 -40.93 -15.63
C ALA A 223 11.41 -40.73 -14.26
N TYR A 224 12.12 -40.27 -13.24
CA TYR A 224 11.65 -40.29 -11.85
C TYR A 224 11.09 -38.93 -11.45
N GLY A 225 9.76 -38.82 -11.47
CA GLY A 225 9.02 -37.59 -11.23
C GLY A 225 8.11 -37.78 -10.04
N GLY A 226 8.26 -36.96 -9.01
CA GLY A 226 7.36 -36.98 -7.86
C GLY A 226 6.83 -35.61 -7.51
N GLY A 227 5.61 -35.55 -6.96
CA GLY A 227 5.04 -34.31 -6.45
C GLY A 227 5.84 -33.68 -5.31
N PHE A 228 6.69 -34.45 -4.63
CA PHE A 228 7.58 -34.01 -3.54
C PHE A 228 9.05 -34.41 -3.77
N VAL A 229 9.33 -35.70 -4.02
CA VAL A 229 10.68 -36.28 -4.26
C VAL A 229 10.74 -36.95 -5.64
N GLY A 230 11.78 -36.71 -6.44
CA GLY A 230 11.98 -37.48 -7.68
C GLY A 230 12.26 -38.97 -7.42
N GLU A 231 13.30 -39.27 -6.66
CA GLU A 231 13.67 -40.63 -6.25
C GLU A 231 14.04 -40.68 -4.75
N THR A 232 13.54 -41.70 -4.04
CA THR A 232 13.94 -42.00 -2.65
C THR A 232 14.69 -43.32 -2.64
N ASP A 233 15.95 -43.30 -2.24
CA ASP A 233 16.88 -44.42 -2.34
C ASP A 233 17.64 -44.57 -1.00
N ASP A 234 17.17 -45.48 -0.15
CA ASP A 234 17.67 -45.64 1.23
C ASP A 234 18.51 -46.91 1.40
N ASP A 235 19.32 -47.29 0.40
CA ASP A 235 20.23 -48.45 0.48
C ASP A 235 21.13 -48.35 1.74
N PRO A 236 21.06 -49.33 2.67
CA PRO A 236 21.92 -49.38 3.84
C PRO A 236 23.43 -49.33 3.54
N ALA A 237 23.86 -49.65 2.31
CA ALA A 237 25.25 -49.51 1.86
C ALA A 237 25.73 -48.06 1.80
N TYR A 238 24.84 -47.07 1.64
CA TYR A 238 25.18 -45.65 1.71
C TYR A 238 25.36 -45.16 3.15
N GLY A 239 24.73 -45.81 4.13
CA GLY A 239 24.83 -45.44 5.55
C GLY A 239 24.14 -44.14 5.97
N ALA A 240 23.48 -43.42 5.05
CA ALA A 240 22.79 -42.16 5.30
C ALA A 240 21.56 -42.29 6.23
N GLY A 241 20.97 -43.48 6.35
CA GLY A 241 19.80 -43.75 7.18
C GLY A 241 18.57 -44.14 6.36
N LYS A 242 17.41 -43.56 6.69
CA LYS A 242 16.15 -43.71 5.93
C LYS A 242 15.45 -42.37 5.78
N SER A 243 14.76 -42.18 4.66
CA SER A 243 14.03 -40.96 4.39
C SER A 243 12.66 -40.96 5.11
N ILE A 244 12.38 -39.90 5.87
CA ILE A 244 11.21 -39.78 6.76
C ILE A 244 10.48 -38.47 6.47
N PHE A 245 9.15 -38.51 6.35
CA PHE A 245 8.32 -37.36 5.98
C PHE A 245 7.18 -37.16 7.00
N THR A 246 7.16 -36.01 7.67
CA THR A 246 6.21 -35.72 8.76
C THR A 246 5.51 -34.37 8.56
N ASN A 247 4.18 -34.35 8.59
CA ASN A 247 3.37 -33.14 8.33
C ASN A 247 3.64 -32.49 6.95
N CYS A 248 3.94 -33.30 5.94
CA CYS A 248 4.30 -32.85 4.58
C CYS A 248 3.11 -32.97 3.60
N TYR A 249 3.06 -32.15 2.55
CA TYR A 249 2.00 -32.29 1.55
C TYR A 249 2.37 -31.89 0.13
N VAL A 250 1.56 -32.39 -0.81
CA VAL A 250 1.54 -32.00 -2.23
C VAL A 250 0.12 -31.59 -2.60
N ALA A 251 -0.06 -30.38 -3.11
CA ALA A 251 -1.34 -29.88 -3.61
C ALA A 251 -1.20 -29.30 -5.02
N ASN A 252 -2.16 -29.57 -5.90
CA ASN A 252 -2.27 -28.98 -7.24
C ASN A 252 -1.04 -29.13 -8.15
N CYS A 253 -0.13 -30.06 -7.85
CA CYS A 253 1.09 -30.27 -8.63
C CYS A 253 0.85 -31.17 -9.85
N SER A 254 1.49 -30.84 -10.97
CA SER A 254 1.53 -31.68 -12.17
C SER A 254 2.88 -32.39 -12.28
N VAL A 255 2.85 -33.69 -12.57
CA VAL A 255 4.05 -34.55 -12.62
C VAL A 255 4.02 -35.33 -13.93
N THR A 256 4.98 -35.06 -14.82
CA THR A 256 5.07 -35.68 -16.14
C THR A 256 6.42 -36.37 -16.34
N SER A 257 6.39 -37.70 -16.50
CA SER A 257 7.58 -38.51 -16.78
C SER A 257 7.47 -39.14 -18.16
N LYS A 258 8.35 -38.75 -19.10
CA LYS A 258 8.29 -39.20 -20.50
C LYS A 258 9.67 -39.50 -21.08
N THR A 259 9.91 -40.78 -21.35
CA THR A 259 10.99 -41.27 -22.21
C THR A 259 10.57 -41.50 -23.67
N ASP A 260 11.40 -41.07 -24.63
CA ASP A 260 11.35 -41.54 -26.02
C ASP A 260 12.27 -42.76 -26.27
N GLU A 261 13.13 -43.11 -25.31
CA GLU A 261 14.01 -44.29 -25.37
C GLU A 261 13.23 -45.60 -25.18
N VAL A 262 13.52 -46.58 -26.04
CA VAL A 262 12.81 -47.88 -26.13
C VAL A 262 12.97 -48.75 -24.88
N GLN A 263 14.05 -48.57 -24.13
CA GLN A 263 14.32 -49.24 -22.84
C GLN A 263 14.23 -48.28 -21.65
N GLY A 264 13.70 -47.07 -21.86
CA GLY A 264 13.56 -46.09 -20.79
C GLY A 264 12.49 -46.46 -19.77
N VAL A 265 12.53 -45.79 -18.63
CA VAL A 265 11.47 -45.82 -17.61
C VAL A 265 10.79 -44.46 -17.48
N SER A 266 9.51 -44.46 -17.06
CA SER A 266 8.68 -43.26 -16.81
C SER A 266 7.82 -43.48 -15.57
N PHE A 267 8.19 -42.91 -14.42
CA PHE A 267 7.47 -43.02 -13.16
C PHE A 267 7.03 -41.64 -12.66
N ALA A 268 5.71 -41.43 -12.57
CA ALA A 268 5.12 -40.17 -12.13
C ALA A 268 4.24 -40.41 -10.88
N GLY A 269 4.75 -40.07 -9.71
CA GLY A 269 4.07 -40.24 -8.43
C GLY A 269 3.57 -38.93 -7.83
N GLY A 270 2.49 -38.98 -7.07
CA GLY A 270 1.95 -37.82 -6.36
C GLY A 270 2.81 -37.32 -5.19
N PHE A 271 3.68 -38.17 -4.65
CA PHE A 271 4.66 -37.82 -3.63
C PHE A 271 6.09 -38.18 -4.07
N VAL A 272 6.43 -39.46 -4.22
CA VAL A 272 7.74 -39.94 -4.73
C VAL A 272 7.62 -40.50 -6.16
N GLY A 273 8.59 -40.25 -7.03
CA GLY A 273 8.64 -40.85 -8.37
C GLY A 273 9.02 -42.35 -8.34
N GLU A 274 10.24 -42.67 -7.93
CA GLU A 274 10.70 -44.05 -7.68
C GLU A 274 11.19 -44.24 -6.23
N MET A 275 10.87 -45.39 -5.64
CA MET A 275 11.45 -45.87 -4.38
C MET A 275 12.44 -47.00 -4.66
N THR A 276 13.70 -46.82 -4.27
CA THR A 276 14.79 -47.81 -4.37
C THR A 276 15.18 -48.26 -2.97
N ASP A 277 15.17 -49.59 -2.75
CA ASP A 277 15.48 -50.31 -1.49
C ASP A 277 15.00 -49.66 -0.16
N SER A 278 13.87 -48.93 -0.22
CA SER A 278 13.39 -48.01 0.83
C SER A 278 12.08 -48.45 1.49
N ALA A 279 11.93 -48.09 2.76
CA ALA A 279 10.65 -48.13 3.47
C ALA A 279 10.16 -46.69 3.66
N LEU A 280 9.42 -46.19 2.66
CA LEU A 280 8.96 -44.80 2.57
C LEU A 280 8.05 -44.48 3.77
N THR A 281 8.62 -43.82 4.78
CA THR A 281 8.02 -43.63 6.10
C THR A 281 7.36 -42.26 6.15
N ILE A 282 6.03 -42.23 6.18
CA ILE A 282 5.23 -41.01 6.00
C ILE A 282 4.20 -40.87 7.14
N GLN A 283 4.14 -39.70 7.79
CA GLN A 283 3.21 -39.44 8.90
C GLN A 283 2.50 -38.09 8.76
N ASN A 284 1.17 -38.09 8.89
CA ASN A 284 0.32 -36.89 8.76
C ASN A 284 0.52 -36.14 7.42
N CYS A 285 0.60 -36.87 6.30
CA CYS A 285 0.86 -36.27 4.99
C CYS A 285 -0.31 -36.49 4.02
N TYR A 286 -0.40 -35.66 2.98
CA TYR A 286 -1.41 -35.86 1.94
C TYR A 286 -0.97 -35.47 0.53
N VAL A 287 -1.71 -36.00 -0.45
CA VAL A 287 -1.60 -35.66 -1.87
C VAL A 287 -2.98 -35.25 -2.41
N TYR A 288 -3.14 -34.00 -2.84
CA TYR A 288 -4.42 -33.45 -3.30
C TYR A 288 -4.32 -32.83 -4.70
N GLN A 289 -5.27 -33.13 -5.58
CA GLN A 289 -5.35 -32.57 -6.94
C GLN A 289 -4.04 -32.74 -7.76
N ALA A 290 -3.28 -33.81 -7.48
CA ALA A 290 -2.03 -34.09 -8.18
C ALA A 290 -2.29 -34.75 -9.55
N THR A 291 -1.83 -34.13 -10.63
CA THR A 291 -2.04 -34.63 -12.00
C THR A 291 -0.81 -35.40 -12.48
N LEU A 292 -0.95 -36.71 -12.65
CA LEU A 292 0.16 -37.63 -12.93
C LEU A 292 0.09 -38.20 -14.36
N SER A 293 1.15 -38.02 -15.15
CA SER A 293 1.21 -38.49 -16.54
C SER A 293 2.51 -39.22 -16.89
N THR A 294 2.34 -40.30 -17.65
CA THR A 294 3.42 -40.99 -18.39
C THR A 294 3.11 -41.08 -19.88
N GLU A 295 2.22 -40.21 -20.37
CA GLU A 295 1.77 -40.20 -21.77
C GLU A 295 2.91 -39.86 -22.75
N GLY A 296 2.84 -40.40 -23.96
CA GLY A 296 3.89 -40.27 -24.97
C GLY A 296 5.14 -41.12 -24.70
N THR A 297 5.22 -41.84 -23.58
CA THR A 297 6.31 -42.79 -23.29
C THR A 297 6.38 -43.90 -24.34
N ALA A 298 7.58 -44.10 -24.91
CA ALA A 298 7.85 -45.13 -25.91
C ALA A 298 7.62 -46.56 -25.37
N VAL A 299 7.07 -47.43 -26.22
CA VAL A 299 6.84 -48.85 -25.92
C VAL A 299 8.06 -49.65 -26.40
N PRO A 300 8.61 -50.61 -25.62
CA PRO A 300 8.09 -51.22 -24.39
C PRO A 300 8.66 -50.64 -23.07
N GLY A 301 8.93 -49.34 -23.01
CA GLY A 301 9.44 -48.69 -21.79
C GLY A 301 8.54 -48.91 -20.56
N ILE A 302 9.17 -49.08 -19.39
CA ILE A 302 8.47 -49.37 -18.14
C ILE A 302 7.79 -48.08 -17.64
N LYS A 303 6.53 -48.13 -17.23
CA LYS A 303 5.82 -46.94 -16.75
C LYS A 303 4.84 -47.20 -15.61
N GLY A 304 4.75 -46.22 -14.73
CA GLY A 304 3.99 -46.32 -13.48
C GLY A 304 3.48 -44.95 -13.00
N THR A 305 2.29 -44.96 -12.39
CA THR A 305 1.72 -43.81 -11.69
C THR A 305 1.02 -44.28 -10.41
N GLY A 306 1.06 -43.43 -9.38
CA GLY A 306 0.46 -43.72 -8.08
C GLY A 306 0.54 -42.55 -7.11
N ILE A 307 -0.23 -42.63 -6.01
CA ILE A 307 -0.41 -41.54 -5.05
C ILE A 307 0.90 -41.21 -4.31
N PHE A 308 1.44 -42.15 -3.53
CA PHE A 308 2.67 -41.90 -2.78
C PHE A 308 3.93 -42.35 -3.52
N ALA A 309 3.83 -43.27 -4.48
CA ALA A 309 4.95 -43.72 -5.30
C ALA A 309 4.55 -43.97 -6.77
N GLY A 310 5.37 -43.52 -7.73
CA GLY A 310 5.22 -43.88 -9.14
C GLY A 310 5.63 -45.34 -9.42
N ASN A 311 6.73 -45.79 -8.81
CA ASN A 311 7.18 -47.20 -8.77
C ASN A 311 7.85 -47.58 -7.44
N LEU A 312 7.89 -48.89 -7.14
CA LEU A 312 8.57 -49.46 -5.98
C LEU A 312 9.56 -50.54 -6.47
N TRP A 313 10.86 -50.23 -6.44
CA TRP A 313 11.97 -51.13 -6.78
C TRP A 313 12.55 -51.81 -5.53
N GLY A 314 13.44 -52.79 -5.67
CA GLY A 314 14.18 -53.42 -4.55
C GLY A 314 13.36 -54.27 -3.56
N GLY A 315 12.02 -54.28 -3.68
CA GLY A 315 11.14 -54.76 -2.61
C GLY A 315 10.75 -53.66 -1.62
N SER A 316 10.92 -52.39 -2.01
CA SER A 316 10.49 -51.21 -1.26
C SER A 316 9.02 -51.26 -0.86
N SER A 317 8.66 -50.53 0.21
CA SER A 317 7.30 -50.53 0.77
C SER A 317 6.90 -49.15 1.28
N ILE A 318 5.63 -48.78 1.09
CA ILE A 318 5.05 -47.57 1.67
C ILE A 318 4.62 -47.88 3.10
N VAL A 319 5.08 -47.06 4.05
CA VAL A 319 4.78 -47.17 5.48
C VAL A 319 4.20 -45.84 5.94
N ASP A 320 2.96 -45.59 5.54
CA ASP A 320 2.21 -44.38 5.90
C ASP A 320 1.47 -44.50 7.24
N THR A 321 1.12 -43.37 7.83
CA THR A 321 0.30 -43.28 9.03
C THR A 321 -0.46 -41.95 9.03
N ASN A 322 -1.78 -42.00 9.26
CA ASN A 322 -2.67 -40.82 9.23
C ASN A 322 -2.53 -39.99 7.93
N CYS A 323 -2.44 -40.68 6.79
CA CYS A 323 -2.22 -40.06 5.48
C CYS A 323 -3.49 -40.11 4.61
N PHE A 324 -3.64 -39.10 3.74
CA PHE A 324 -4.84 -38.88 2.93
C PHE A 324 -4.53 -38.57 1.47
N PHE A 325 -5.49 -38.79 0.58
CA PHE A 325 -5.39 -38.28 -0.79
C PHE A 325 -6.75 -37.99 -1.41
N GLY A 326 -6.80 -37.15 -2.44
CA GLY A 326 -8.06 -36.84 -3.15
C GLY A 326 -7.83 -36.19 -4.51
N ALA A 327 -8.80 -36.34 -5.42
CA ALA A 327 -8.82 -35.71 -6.75
C ALA A 327 -7.58 -35.96 -7.65
N CYS A 328 -6.84 -37.06 -7.44
CA CYS A 328 -5.59 -37.36 -8.16
C CYS A 328 -5.75 -38.24 -9.42
N GLY A 329 -6.98 -38.61 -9.81
CA GLY A 329 -7.26 -39.43 -11.00
C GLY A 329 -6.75 -40.89 -10.99
N THR A 330 -6.11 -41.33 -9.90
CA THR A 330 -5.63 -42.70 -9.68
C THR A 330 -5.73 -43.05 -8.19
N THR A 331 -5.70 -44.34 -7.86
CA THR A 331 -5.68 -44.86 -6.48
C THR A 331 -4.53 -45.85 -6.23
N LYS A 332 -3.63 -46.03 -7.22
CA LYS A 332 -2.48 -46.94 -7.14
C LYS A 332 -1.44 -46.43 -6.14
N ASN A 333 -0.68 -47.35 -5.55
CA ASN A 333 0.46 -47.06 -4.66
C ASN A 333 0.12 -45.99 -3.60
N ALA A 334 -1.04 -46.14 -2.96
CA ALA A 334 -1.50 -45.27 -1.87
C ALA A 334 -1.11 -45.78 -0.47
N GLY A 335 -0.51 -46.97 -0.36
CA GLY A 335 -0.22 -47.60 0.93
C GLY A 335 -1.50 -47.92 1.70
N THR A 336 -1.61 -47.47 2.95
CA THR A 336 -2.82 -47.48 3.78
C THR A 336 -3.55 -46.13 3.83
N ALA A 337 -3.12 -45.14 3.05
CA ALA A 337 -3.70 -43.81 3.07
C ALA A 337 -5.17 -43.81 2.63
N SER A 338 -5.98 -42.98 3.28
CA SER A 338 -7.43 -42.92 3.01
C SER A 338 -7.76 -41.93 1.90
N GLU A 339 -8.52 -42.38 0.91
CA GLU A 339 -9.13 -41.49 -0.09
C GLU A 339 -10.17 -40.58 0.56
N LYS A 340 -10.23 -39.32 0.10
CA LYS A 340 -11.06 -38.24 0.64
C LYS A 340 -11.65 -37.42 -0.50
N THR A 341 -12.91 -36.99 -0.32
CA THR A 341 -13.60 -36.16 -1.34
C THR A 341 -13.05 -34.74 -1.36
N GLU A 342 -13.26 -34.03 -2.47
CA GLU A 342 -12.96 -32.59 -2.56
C GLU A 342 -13.68 -31.81 -1.45
N GLU A 343 -14.94 -32.16 -1.16
CA GLU A 343 -15.71 -31.58 -0.04
C GLU A 343 -15.02 -31.79 1.32
N GLU A 344 -14.47 -32.97 1.61
CA GLU A 344 -13.74 -33.23 2.86
C GLU A 344 -12.42 -32.45 2.97
N PHE A 345 -11.78 -32.16 1.85
CA PHE A 345 -10.61 -31.27 1.78
C PHE A 345 -11.01 -29.80 1.95
N GLU A 346 -12.12 -29.36 1.35
CA GLU A 346 -12.60 -27.96 1.41
C GLU A 346 -13.24 -27.59 2.77
N ASN A 347 -13.96 -28.52 3.40
CA ASN A 347 -14.78 -28.24 4.60
C ASN A 347 -14.02 -28.36 5.94
N GLY A 348 -12.70 -28.59 5.92
CA GLY A 348 -11.88 -28.74 7.12
C GLY A 348 -11.85 -30.15 7.72
N THR A 349 -12.55 -31.14 7.15
CA THR A 349 -12.53 -32.52 7.66
C THR A 349 -11.13 -33.11 7.60
N VAL A 350 -10.39 -32.95 6.49
CA VAL A 350 -9.02 -33.47 6.39
C VAL A 350 -8.04 -32.72 7.31
N ALA A 351 -8.16 -31.39 7.45
CA ALA A 351 -7.34 -30.61 8.40
C ALA A 351 -7.49 -31.14 9.83
N LYS A 352 -8.74 -31.40 10.25
CA LYS A 352 -9.05 -31.93 11.58
C LYS A 352 -8.53 -33.36 11.82
N LEU A 353 -8.37 -34.17 10.77
CA LEU A 353 -7.77 -35.50 10.86
C LEU A 353 -6.23 -35.45 10.91
N LEU A 354 -5.62 -34.51 10.19
CA LEU A 354 -4.18 -34.26 10.24
C LEU A 354 -3.72 -33.62 11.57
N GLY A 355 -4.60 -32.86 12.23
CA GLY A 355 -4.37 -32.27 13.55
C GLY A 355 -3.68 -30.90 13.52
N GLU A 356 -3.24 -30.42 14.68
CA GLU A 356 -2.82 -29.02 14.94
C GLU A 356 -1.65 -28.51 14.08
N SER A 357 -0.90 -29.41 13.42
CA SER A 357 0.11 -29.06 12.43
C SER A 357 -0.47 -28.55 11.10
N PHE A 358 -1.79 -28.64 10.89
CA PHE A 358 -2.49 -28.14 9.72
C PHE A 358 -3.68 -27.25 10.10
N ALA A 359 -3.84 -26.16 9.34
CA ALA A 359 -4.99 -25.26 9.39
C ALA A 359 -5.80 -25.40 8.09
N GLN A 360 -7.12 -25.19 8.13
CA GLN A 360 -7.90 -25.08 6.89
C GLN A 360 -7.75 -23.66 6.34
N LEU A 361 -7.13 -23.50 5.15
CA LEU A 361 -6.99 -22.19 4.51
C LEU A 361 -7.34 -22.26 3.02
N GLY A 362 -8.56 -21.83 2.69
CA GLY A 362 -9.12 -21.98 1.36
C GLY A 362 -9.62 -23.42 1.13
N GLY A 363 -9.43 -23.95 -0.07
CA GLY A 363 -10.00 -25.23 -0.51
C GLY A 363 -9.27 -26.50 -0.05
N TYR A 364 -8.24 -26.39 0.78
CA TYR A 364 -7.54 -27.53 1.36
C TYR A 364 -6.81 -27.14 2.67
N PRO A 365 -6.39 -28.13 3.49
CA PRO A 365 -5.51 -27.89 4.62
C PRO A 365 -4.18 -27.28 4.16
N ARG A 366 -3.53 -26.46 4.97
CA ARG A 366 -2.14 -26.04 4.80
C ARG A 366 -1.41 -26.20 6.14
N ILE A 367 -0.07 -26.19 6.14
CA ILE A 367 0.70 -26.22 7.39
C ILE A 367 0.29 -25.02 8.26
N ASN A 368 0.04 -25.28 9.54
CA ASN A 368 -0.34 -24.26 10.50
C ASN A 368 0.91 -23.48 10.94
N GLY A 369 1.04 -22.24 10.44
CA GLY A 369 2.09 -21.30 10.79
C GLY A 369 1.55 -20.07 11.52
N PRO A 370 2.29 -18.95 11.52
CA PRO A 370 1.76 -17.65 11.95
C PRO A 370 0.54 -17.21 11.12
N ALA A 371 -0.36 -16.44 11.73
CA ALA A 371 -1.38 -15.69 11.01
C ALA A 371 -0.78 -14.46 10.28
N ASP A 372 -1.42 -14.02 9.21
CA ASP A 372 -1.10 -12.77 8.52
C ASP A 372 -1.77 -11.58 9.23
N TYR A 373 -0.95 -10.65 9.76
CA TYR A 373 -1.38 -9.42 10.42
C TYR A 373 -1.36 -8.20 9.50
N SER A 374 -1.05 -8.34 8.21
CA SER A 374 -0.86 -7.20 7.28
C SER A 374 -2.06 -6.26 7.21
N GLU A 375 -3.30 -6.78 7.30
CA GLU A 375 -4.50 -5.94 7.36
C GLU A 375 -4.68 -5.22 8.71
N VAL A 376 -4.29 -5.87 9.82
CA VAL A 376 -4.30 -5.26 11.16
C VAL A 376 -3.30 -4.10 11.20
N ASP A 377 -2.06 -4.33 10.75
CA ASP A 377 -1.01 -3.30 10.74
C ASP A 377 -1.37 -2.16 9.79
N ALA A 378 -1.99 -2.45 8.64
CA ALA A 378 -2.54 -1.42 7.75
C ALA A 378 -3.67 -0.62 8.42
N ALA A 379 -4.58 -1.26 9.15
CA ALA A 379 -5.66 -0.58 9.89
C ALA A 379 -5.10 0.29 11.04
N VAL A 380 -4.14 -0.22 11.81
CA VAL A 380 -3.42 0.53 12.86
C VAL A 380 -2.68 1.74 12.25
N ALA A 381 -2.02 1.58 11.10
CA ALA A 381 -1.33 2.66 10.41
C ALA A 381 -2.31 3.74 9.91
N LYS A 382 -3.44 3.35 9.29
CA LYS A 382 -4.51 4.28 8.89
C LYS A 382 -5.05 5.05 10.10
N ALA A 383 -5.34 4.36 11.20
CA ALA A 383 -5.87 4.95 12.43
C ALA A 383 -4.90 5.96 13.08
N ASN A 384 -3.61 5.63 13.12
CA ASN A 384 -2.57 6.51 13.66
C ASN A 384 -2.28 7.74 12.78
N ALA A 385 -2.64 7.71 11.50
CA ALA A 385 -2.55 8.86 10.59
C ALA A 385 -3.72 9.87 10.74
N LEU A 386 -4.78 9.54 11.49
CA LEU A 386 -5.91 10.43 11.71
C LEU A 386 -5.60 11.53 12.73
N ASN A 387 -6.00 12.76 12.41
CA ASN A 387 -5.98 13.85 13.39
C ASN A 387 -7.09 13.65 14.43
N LYS A 388 -6.77 13.01 15.56
CA LYS A 388 -7.69 12.73 16.67
C LYS A 388 -8.45 13.97 17.13
N ASP A 389 -7.81 15.14 17.14
CA ASP A 389 -8.43 16.39 17.58
C ASP A 389 -9.52 16.91 16.63
N ALA A 390 -9.66 16.36 15.42
CA ALA A 390 -10.77 16.68 14.52
C ALA A 390 -12.08 15.95 14.87
N TYR A 391 -12.08 14.93 15.74
CA TYR A 391 -13.23 14.06 16.02
C TYR A 391 -13.82 14.27 17.42
N LYS A 392 -15.12 14.06 17.58
CA LYS A 392 -15.86 14.27 18.84
C LYS A 392 -15.49 13.22 19.91
N ASP A 393 -15.22 12.00 19.49
CA ASP A 393 -14.61 10.93 20.29
C ASP A 393 -13.70 10.08 19.37
N PHE A 394 -12.68 9.47 19.95
CA PHE A 394 -11.74 8.54 19.31
C PHE A 394 -11.52 7.26 20.17
N SER A 395 -12.18 7.15 21.32
CA SER A 395 -11.97 6.11 22.34
C SER A 395 -12.21 4.69 21.81
N ALA A 396 -13.19 4.51 20.92
CA ALA A 396 -13.49 3.23 20.27
C ALA A 396 -12.32 2.72 19.42
N VAL A 397 -11.70 3.59 18.62
CA VAL A 397 -10.55 3.24 17.77
C VAL A 397 -9.34 2.86 18.64
N GLU A 398 -9.08 3.62 19.71
CA GLU A 398 -8.01 3.23 20.64
C GLU A 398 -8.29 1.90 21.36
N THR A 399 -9.55 1.59 21.64
CA THR A 399 -9.96 0.34 22.29
C THR A 399 -9.83 -0.86 21.35
N ALA A 400 -10.16 -0.69 20.07
CA ALA A 400 -9.92 -1.70 19.05
C ALA A 400 -8.42 -2.00 18.90
N ILE A 401 -7.57 -0.98 18.77
CA ILE A 401 -6.11 -1.14 18.67
C ILE A 401 -5.53 -1.81 19.93
N LYS A 402 -5.99 -1.44 21.13
CA LYS A 402 -5.56 -2.06 22.41
C LYS A 402 -6.07 -3.50 22.58
N SER A 403 -7.03 -3.94 21.77
CA SER A 403 -7.58 -5.30 21.79
C SER A 403 -6.89 -6.26 20.79
N VAL A 404 -5.90 -5.79 20.01
CA VAL A 404 -5.13 -6.64 19.10
C VAL A 404 -4.30 -7.66 19.89
N VAL A 405 -4.65 -8.93 19.77
CA VAL A 405 -3.87 -10.07 20.30
C VAL A 405 -2.88 -10.51 19.24
N GLN A 406 -1.59 -10.47 19.57
CA GLN A 406 -0.48 -10.87 18.70
C GLN A 406 -0.13 -12.36 18.87
N GLY A 407 0.55 -12.94 17.87
CA GLY A 407 1.03 -14.32 17.91
C GLY A 407 -0.03 -15.40 17.64
N LYS A 408 -1.11 -15.06 16.93
CA LYS A 408 -2.12 -16.02 16.46
C LYS A 408 -1.57 -16.94 15.36
N THR A 409 -2.12 -18.14 15.29
CA THR A 409 -1.81 -19.14 14.26
C THR A 409 -2.73 -19.03 13.05
N LEU A 410 -2.36 -19.63 11.92
CA LEU A 410 -3.14 -19.65 10.69
C LEU A 410 -4.54 -20.28 10.87
N ALA A 411 -4.67 -21.24 11.80
CA ALA A 411 -5.96 -21.80 12.22
C ALA A 411 -6.90 -20.78 12.89
N GLU A 412 -6.37 -19.65 13.34
CA GLU A 412 -7.07 -18.55 14.01
C GLU A 412 -7.12 -17.28 13.13
N GLN A 413 -6.78 -17.35 11.84
CA GLN A 413 -6.73 -16.20 10.93
C GLN A 413 -8.02 -15.36 10.96
N THR A 414 -9.19 -16.00 11.03
CA THR A 414 -10.50 -15.32 11.12
C THR A 414 -10.63 -14.42 12.35
N GLU A 415 -9.90 -14.69 13.44
CA GLU A 415 -9.83 -13.78 14.60
C GLU A 415 -8.94 -12.55 14.31
N VAL A 416 -7.88 -12.72 13.51
CA VAL A 416 -6.99 -11.63 13.08
C VAL A 416 -7.69 -10.72 12.07
N ASP A 417 -8.39 -11.29 11.10
CA ASP A 417 -9.26 -10.58 10.15
C ASP A 417 -10.34 -9.76 10.91
N ALA A 418 -10.93 -10.35 11.95
CA ALA A 418 -11.89 -9.68 12.82
C ALA A 418 -11.26 -8.53 13.64
N MET A 419 -10.00 -8.65 14.06
CA MET A 419 -9.27 -7.56 14.73
C MET A 419 -8.97 -6.39 13.78
N ALA A 420 -8.57 -6.67 12.52
CA ALA A 420 -8.42 -5.64 11.49
C ALA A 420 -9.75 -4.91 11.24
N LYS A 421 -10.82 -5.69 11.01
CA LYS A 421 -12.17 -5.17 10.79
C LYS A 421 -12.69 -4.34 11.96
N ALA A 422 -12.43 -4.73 13.20
CA ALA A 422 -12.85 -3.96 14.38
C ALA A 422 -12.23 -2.56 14.43
N ILE A 423 -10.99 -2.40 13.96
CA ILE A 423 -10.32 -1.09 13.85
C ILE A 423 -10.96 -0.27 12.72
N GLU A 424 -11.19 -0.87 11.54
CA GLU A 424 -11.81 -0.16 10.41
C GLU A 424 -13.27 0.26 10.68
N ASP A 425 -14.08 -0.60 11.30
CA ASP A 425 -15.46 -0.26 11.69
C ASP A 425 -15.47 0.87 12.74
N ALA A 426 -14.55 0.84 13.71
CA ALA A 426 -14.40 1.91 14.70
C ALA A 426 -13.96 3.25 14.06
N MET A 427 -13.10 3.21 13.04
CA MET A 427 -12.73 4.38 12.25
C MET A 427 -13.90 4.91 11.41
N GLY A 428 -14.68 4.02 10.80
CA GLY A 428 -15.86 4.37 10.00
C GLY A 428 -16.99 5.00 10.83
N ALA A 429 -17.01 4.75 12.14
CA ALA A 429 -17.94 5.35 13.09
C ALA A 429 -17.52 6.74 13.64
N LEU A 430 -16.33 7.26 13.26
CA LEU A 430 -15.84 8.54 13.75
C LEU A 430 -16.67 9.73 13.24
N VAL A 431 -17.05 10.62 14.17
CA VAL A 431 -17.81 11.84 13.87
C VAL A 431 -16.93 13.07 14.08
N TYR A 432 -16.80 13.90 13.04
CA TYR A 432 -16.05 15.17 13.13
C TYR A 432 -16.67 16.14 14.15
N LYS A 433 -15.83 16.97 14.77
CA LYS A 433 -16.25 18.14 15.55
C LYS A 433 -16.95 19.15 14.64
N ASP A 434 -17.90 19.89 15.22
CA ASP A 434 -18.58 21.00 14.54
C ASP A 434 -17.59 22.14 14.28
N ALA A 435 -17.83 22.98 13.26
CA ALA A 435 -16.97 24.13 12.97
C ALA A 435 -17.10 25.25 14.01
N ASP A 436 -16.06 26.07 14.16
CA ASP A 436 -16.09 27.28 14.98
C ASP A 436 -16.81 28.43 14.26
N TYR A 437 -18.03 28.71 14.69
CA TYR A 437 -18.85 29.81 14.20
C TYR A 437 -18.64 31.14 14.94
N THR A 438 -17.75 31.23 15.94
CA THR A 438 -17.58 32.43 16.79
C THR A 438 -17.35 33.71 16.00
N LYS A 439 -16.64 33.64 14.86
CA LYS A 439 -16.45 34.79 13.94
C LYS A 439 -17.75 35.20 13.23
N VAL A 440 -18.56 34.23 12.80
CA VAL A 440 -19.86 34.46 12.16
C VAL A 440 -20.83 35.09 13.16
N ASP A 441 -20.88 34.57 14.38
CA ASP A 441 -21.71 35.11 15.46
C ASP A 441 -21.29 36.54 15.85
N ALA A 442 -19.99 36.83 15.91
CA ALA A 442 -19.48 38.19 16.12
C ALA A 442 -19.84 39.15 14.97
N ALA A 443 -19.78 38.69 13.72
CA ALA A 443 -20.17 39.49 12.55
C ALA A 443 -21.69 39.77 12.53
N ILE A 444 -22.53 38.77 12.81
CA ILE A 444 -23.99 38.94 12.95
C ILE A 444 -24.33 39.89 14.12
N ALA A 445 -23.61 39.79 15.24
CA ALA A 445 -23.78 40.71 16.37
C ALA A 445 -23.47 42.17 16.00
N LYS A 446 -22.49 42.42 15.11
CA LYS A 446 -22.26 43.75 14.53
C LYS A 446 -23.44 44.20 13.67
N VAL A 447 -23.96 43.36 12.77
CA VAL A 447 -25.15 43.70 11.95
C VAL A 447 -26.32 44.13 12.82
N ASN A 448 -26.60 43.37 13.88
CA ASN A 448 -27.71 43.63 14.80
C ASN A 448 -27.53 44.91 15.65
N ALA A 449 -26.34 45.50 15.68
CA ALA A 449 -26.05 46.78 16.34
C ALA A 449 -26.17 48.00 15.41
N LEU A 450 -26.40 47.80 14.09
CA LEU A 450 -26.51 48.88 13.11
C LEU A 450 -27.95 49.39 12.99
N ASN A 451 -28.13 50.71 12.99
CA ASN A 451 -29.41 51.32 12.63
C ASN A 451 -29.59 51.30 11.10
N LYS A 452 -30.35 50.33 10.57
CA LYS A 452 -30.63 50.18 9.13
C LYS A 452 -31.15 51.47 8.47
N ASP A 453 -31.91 52.28 9.20
CA ASP A 453 -32.49 53.52 8.66
C ASP A 453 -31.46 54.63 8.39
N GLU A 454 -30.23 54.52 8.89
CA GLU A 454 -29.14 55.47 8.59
C GLU A 454 -28.43 55.19 7.25
N TYR A 455 -28.66 54.05 6.61
CA TYR A 455 -27.93 53.61 5.40
C TYR A 455 -28.77 53.70 4.12
N LYS A 456 -28.11 53.95 2.98
CA LYS A 456 -28.75 54.11 1.65
C LYS A 456 -29.29 52.79 1.10
N ASP A 457 -28.55 51.71 1.31
CA ASP A 457 -28.94 50.33 1.06
C ASP A 457 -28.30 49.44 2.14
N PHE A 458 -28.95 48.32 2.44
CA PHE A 458 -28.55 47.31 3.42
C PHE A 458 -28.75 45.87 2.87
N THR A 459 -29.28 45.74 1.64
CA THR A 459 -29.69 44.47 1.04
C THR A 459 -28.55 43.46 0.94
N ALA A 460 -27.32 43.93 0.68
CA ALA A 460 -26.13 43.09 0.64
C ALA A 460 -25.78 42.45 2.01
N VAL A 461 -26.02 43.16 3.11
CA VAL A 461 -25.80 42.65 4.47
C VAL A 461 -26.86 41.60 4.82
N GLU A 462 -28.12 41.86 4.48
CA GLU A 462 -29.21 40.89 4.68
C GLU A 462 -29.00 39.62 3.83
N ALA A 463 -28.51 39.75 2.60
CA ALA A 463 -28.12 38.61 1.77
C ALA A 463 -26.96 37.80 2.39
N ALA A 464 -25.92 38.47 2.91
CA ALA A 464 -24.77 37.81 3.53
C ALA A 464 -25.16 37.06 4.83
N VAL A 465 -26.02 37.63 5.66
CA VAL A 465 -26.51 36.98 6.90
C VAL A 465 -27.45 35.81 6.57
N ASN A 466 -28.34 35.95 5.59
CA ASN A 466 -29.25 34.87 5.17
C ASN A 466 -28.53 33.70 4.45
N ALA A 467 -27.29 33.91 3.98
CA ALA A 467 -26.46 32.87 3.38
C ALA A 467 -25.71 31.99 4.41
N VAL A 468 -25.86 32.24 5.71
CA VAL A 468 -25.16 31.50 6.77
C VAL A 468 -25.73 30.09 6.96
N VAL A 469 -24.93 29.09 6.58
CA VAL A 469 -25.18 27.65 6.77
C VAL A 469 -24.53 27.19 8.09
N ARG A 470 -25.22 26.41 8.93
CA ARG A 470 -24.87 26.16 10.36
C ARG A 470 -24.50 24.72 10.73
N ASP A 471 -24.60 23.79 9.80
CA ASP A 471 -24.36 22.35 9.96
C ASP A 471 -22.97 21.89 9.52
N LYS A 472 -22.02 22.83 9.34
CA LYS A 472 -20.66 22.53 8.89
C LYS A 472 -19.77 21.98 10.00
N ASN A 473 -18.89 21.05 9.60
CA ASN A 473 -17.91 20.41 10.48
C ASN A 473 -16.52 21.05 10.34
N ILE A 474 -15.59 20.70 11.24
CA ILE A 474 -14.24 21.29 11.31
C ILE A 474 -13.42 21.20 10.00
N THR A 475 -13.70 20.23 9.12
CA THR A 475 -13.03 20.15 7.80
C THR A 475 -13.45 21.27 6.84
N GLU A 476 -14.58 21.92 7.09
CA GLU A 476 -15.17 23.00 6.29
C GLU A 476 -14.93 24.40 6.89
N GLN A 477 -14.04 24.52 7.90
CA GLN A 477 -13.81 25.77 8.64
C GLN A 477 -13.48 26.99 7.75
N SER A 478 -12.83 26.77 6.61
CA SER A 478 -12.54 27.82 5.63
C SER A 478 -13.80 28.44 5.00
N GLU A 479 -14.88 27.67 4.85
CA GLU A 479 -16.18 28.17 4.39
C GLU A 479 -16.91 28.95 5.49
N VAL A 480 -16.76 28.53 6.75
CA VAL A 480 -17.30 29.26 7.91
C VAL A 480 -16.58 30.61 8.11
N ASP A 481 -15.25 30.62 7.97
CA ASP A 481 -14.45 31.85 7.93
C ASP A 481 -14.83 32.75 6.74
N ALA A 482 -15.13 32.16 5.57
CA ALA A 482 -15.60 32.92 4.40
C ALA A 482 -16.99 33.53 4.61
N MET A 483 -17.93 32.82 5.27
CA MET A 483 -19.24 33.38 5.64
C MET A 483 -19.10 34.56 6.62
N ALA A 484 -18.22 34.45 7.62
CA ALA A 484 -17.92 35.57 8.51
C ALA A 484 -17.35 36.78 7.74
N LYS A 485 -16.38 36.54 6.84
CA LYS A 485 -15.78 37.60 6.01
C LYS A 485 -16.81 38.25 5.08
N ALA A 486 -17.73 37.50 4.48
CA ALA A 486 -18.76 38.06 3.60
C ALA A 486 -19.67 39.07 4.33
N ILE A 487 -19.99 38.82 5.60
CA ILE A 487 -20.77 39.74 6.44
C ILE A 487 -19.94 40.99 6.78
N GLU A 488 -18.68 40.83 7.20
CA GLU A 488 -17.78 41.97 7.52
C GLU A 488 -17.53 42.86 6.29
N ASP A 489 -17.31 42.27 5.11
CA ASP A 489 -17.12 43.00 3.85
C ASP A 489 -18.40 43.74 3.44
N ALA A 490 -19.58 43.13 3.64
CA ALA A 490 -20.87 43.77 3.36
C ALA A 490 -21.14 44.94 4.33
N ILE A 491 -20.79 44.82 5.61
CA ILE A 491 -20.83 45.93 6.59
C ILE A 491 -19.87 47.05 6.14
N ALA A 492 -18.65 46.72 5.75
CA ALA A 492 -17.64 47.70 5.33
C ALA A 492 -18.01 48.45 4.03
N ALA A 493 -18.87 47.87 3.20
CA ALA A 493 -19.40 48.48 1.98
C ALA A 493 -20.60 49.43 2.20
N LEU A 494 -21.18 49.48 3.41
CA LEU A 494 -22.35 50.30 3.71
C LEU A 494 -22.09 51.81 3.53
N GLN A 495 -23.07 52.50 2.96
CA GLN A 495 -23.03 53.95 2.76
C GLN A 495 -24.16 54.63 3.54
N TYR A 496 -23.80 55.54 4.44
CA TYR A 496 -24.77 56.39 5.15
C TYR A 496 -25.60 57.23 4.18
N LYS A 497 -26.87 57.47 4.51
CA LYS A 497 -27.73 58.49 3.88
C LYS A 497 -27.09 59.86 4.04
N ASP A 498 -27.33 60.72 3.06
CA ASP A 498 -26.89 62.13 3.13
C ASP A 498 -27.68 62.85 4.24
N ALA A 499 -27.10 63.86 4.87
CA ALA A 499 -27.83 64.65 5.86
C ALA A 499 -28.94 65.47 5.19
N ASP A 500 -30.06 65.68 5.89
CA ASP A 500 -31.12 66.56 5.45
C ASP A 500 -30.69 68.03 5.65
N TYR A 501 -30.43 68.71 4.53
CA TYR A 501 -30.11 70.14 4.48
C TYR A 501 -31.35 71.03 4.26
N SER A 502 -32.57 70.49 4.17
CA SER A 502 -33.80 71.26 3.89
C SER A 502 -33.92 72.54 4.70
N LYS A 503 -33.74 72.46 6.02
CA LYS A 503 -33.76 73.59 6.96
C LYS A 503 -32.65 74.62 6.69
N VAL A 504 -31.48 74.18 6.22
CA VAL A 504 -30.36 75.06 5.85
C VAL A 504 -30.70 75.81 4.56
N ASP A 505 -31.27 75.11 3.58
CA ASP A 505 -31.70 75.70 2.30
C ASP A 505 -32.88 76.67 2.48
N GLU A 506 -33.83 76.37 3.36
CA GLU A 506 -34.86 77.30 3.80
C GLU A 506 -34.26 78.55 4.46
N ALA A 507 -33.34 78.39 5.42
CA ALA A 507 -32.72 79.52 6.13
C ALA A 507 -31.89 80.41 5.18
N ILE A 508 -31.14 79.82 4.24
CA ILE A 508 -30.44 80.55 3.17
C ILE A 508 -31.44 81.28 2.27
N THR A 509 -32.56 80.65 1.91
CA THR A 509 -33.61 81.26 1.08
C THR A 509 -34.25 82.46 1.80
N LYS A 510 -34.54 82.34 3.10
CA LYS A 510 -35.02 83.45 3.94
C LYS A 510 -34.01 84.61 3.98
N ALA A 511 -32.72 84.32 4.19
CA ALA A 511 -31.67 85.33 4.18
C ALA A 511 -31.55 86.06 2.83
N ASN A 512 -31.59 85.31 1.72
CA ASN A 512 -31.47 85.86 0.37
C ASN A 512 -32.70 86.68 -0.07
N ALA A 513 -33.87 86.47 0.55
CA ALA A 513 -35.07 87.27 0.32
C ALA A 513 -35.04 88.65 1.01
N LEU A 514 -34.03 88.95 1.83
CA LEU A 514 -33.89 90.23 2.53
C LEU A 514 -33.09 91.24 1.69
N ASN A 515 -33.66 92.43 1.49
CA ASN A 515 -32.88 93.54 0.95
C ASN A 515 -31.82 93.98 1.97
N LYS A 516 -30.53 93.78 1.66
CA LYS A 516 -29.42 94.11 2.56
C LYS A 516 -29.36 95.61 2.91
N ASP A 517 -29.77 96.47 1.98
CA ASP A 517 -29.76 97.92 2.18
C ASP A 517 -30.79 98.40 3.22
N ASP A 518 -31.78 97.60 3.57
CA ASP A 518 -32.76 97.92 4.63
C ASP A 518 -32.17 97.78 6.04
N TYR A 519 -31.00 97.16 6.22
CA TYR A 519 -30.44 96.80 7.53
C TYR A 519 -29.12 97.51 7.85
N LYS A 520 -28.80 97.70 9.13
CA LYS A 520 -27.60 98.42 9.59
C LYS A 520 -26.30 97.67 9.30
N ASN A 521 -26.31 96.36 9.47
CA ASN A 521 -25.19 95.44 9.28
C ASN A 521 -25.75 94.07 8.90
N PHE A 522 -25.26 93.46 7.82
CA PHE A 522 -25.70 92.15 7.33
C PHE A 522 -24.60 91.07 7.42
N THR A 523 -23.37 91.45 7.82
CA THR A 523 -22.17 90.60 7.77
C THR A 523 -22.27 89.34 8.64
N ALA A 524 -23.04 89.36 9.72
CA ALA A 524 -23.30 88.18 10.55
C ALA A 524 -24.00 87.06 9.76
N VAL A 525 -25.02 87.42 8.96
CA VAL A 525 -25.76 86.48 8.10
C VAL A 525 -24.87 85.98 6.97
N GLU A 526 -24.07 86.85 6.34
CA GLU A 526 -23.13 86.42 5.29
C GLU A 526 -22.08 85.45 5.81
N ASN A 527 -21.58 85.66 7.03
CA ASN A 527 -20.62 84.76 7.66
C ASN A 527 -21.27 83.43 8.04
N ALA A 528 -22.49 83.43 8.58
CA ALA A 528 -23.22 82.20 8.88
C ALA A 528 -23.45 81.34 7.61
N ILE A 529 -23.84 81.96 6.49
CA ILE A 529 -24.01 81.28 5.20
C ILE A 529 -22.67 80.74 4.66
N LYS A 530 -21.58 81.53 4.74
CA LYS A 530 -20.22 81.09 4.33
C LYS A 530 -19.68 79.94 5.19
N SER A 531 -20.17 79.77 6.42
CA SER A 531 -19.78 78.68 7.32
C SER A 531 -20.53 77.36 7.10
N VAL A 532 -21.47 77.29 6.13
CA VAL A 532 -22.20 76.06 5.82
C VAL A 532 -21.29 75.04 5.12
N VAL A 533 -21.02 73.92 5.80
CA VAL A 533 -20.28 72.79 5.22
C VAL A 533 -21.28 71.76 4.66
N ARG A 534 -21.31 71.63 3.33
CA ARG A 534 -22.12 70.65 2.59
C ARG A 534 -21.44 69.28 2.52
N GLY A 535 -22.18 68.25 2.12
CA GLY A 535 -21.66 66.88 1.92
C GLY A 535 -21.52 66.06 3.20
N LYS A 536 -22.13 66.47 4.32
CA LYS A 536 -22.22 65.63 5.52
C LYS A 536 -23.28 64.54 5.34
N ASN A 537 -23.05 63.39 5.95
CA ASN A 537 -24.01 62.29 6.03
C ASN A 537 -24.86 62.38 7.33
N ILE A 538 -25.88 61.53 7.43
CA ILE A 538 -26.91 61.56 8.48
C ILE A 538 -26.36 61.51 9.91
N THR A 539 -25.19 60.89 10.15
CA THR A 539 -24.56 60.85 11.48
C THR A 539 -24.23 62.25 12.02
N ALA A 540 -24.01 63.22 11.13
CA ALA A 540 -23.76 64.61 11.46
C ALA A 540 -24.99 65.52 11.29
N GLN A 541 -26.21 64.98 11.26
CA GLN A 541 -27.45 65.77 11.16
C GLN A 541 -27.54 66.86 12.24
N SER A 542 -27.09 66.57 13.46
CA SER A 542 -27.10 67.55 14.56
C SER A 542 -26.14 68.73 14.33
N GLU A 543 -25.20 68.63 13.39
CA GLU A 543 -24.35 69.75 12.95
C GLU A 543 -25.02 70.54 11.81
N VAL A 544 -25.70 69.85 10.90
CA VAL A 544 -26.47 70.46 9.81
C VAL A 544 -27.65 71.28 10.36
N ASP A 545 -28.35 70.74 11.35
CA ASP A 545 -29.41 71.47 12.10
C ASP A 545 -28.84 72.70 12.83
N LYS A 546 -27.60 72.64 13.35
CA LYS A 546 -26.90 73.81 13.94
C LYS A 546 -26.55 74.86 12.89
N MET A 547 -26.17 74.46 11.67
CA MET A 547 -25.93 75.42 10.57
C MET A 547 -27.21 76.16 10.18
N ALA A 548 -28.33 75.46 10.07
CA ALA A 548 -29.64 76.07 9.81
C ALA A 548 -29.97 77.09 10.92
N LYS A 549 -29.87 76.67 12.18
CA LYS A 549 -30.14 77.53 13.33
C LYS A 549 -29.22 78.75 13.39
N ALA A 550 -27.92 78.61 13.08
CA ALA A 550 -26.99 79.74 13.07
C ALA A 550 -27.36 80.82 12.04
N ILE A 551 -27.96 80.43 10.91
CA ILE A 551 -28.46 81.38 9.90
C ILE A 551 -29.75 82.04 10.38
N GLU A 552 -30.72 81.28 10.90
CA GLU A 552 -31.98 81.82 11.47
C GLU A 552 -31.71 82.79 12.64
N ASP A 553 -30.82 82.45 13.57
CA ASP A 553 -30.44 83.31 14.69
C ASP A 553 -29.73 84.59 14.22
N ALA A 554 -28.92 84.50 13.16
CA ALA A 554 -28.29 85.67 12.54
C ALA A 554 -29.31 86.57 11.81
N ILE A 555 -30.30 85.99 11.13
CA ILE A 555 -31.42 86.73 10.52
C ILE A 555 -32.25 87.45 11.60
N ALA A 556 -32.59 86.75 12.68
CA ALA A 556 -33.37 87.29 13.79
C ALA A 556 -32.65 88.45 14.52
N SER A 557 -31.31 88.54 14.38
CA SER A 557 -30.47 89.59 14.97
C SER A 557 -30.31 90.84 14.10
N LEU A 558 -31.00 90.95 12.95
CA LEU A 558 -30.86 92.06 12.01
C LEU A 558 -31.64 93.32 12.41
N GLU A 559 -30.93 94.43 12.64
CA GLU A 559 -31.55 95.75 12.88
C GLU A 559 -31.84 96.52 11.58
N LYS A 560 -33.09 96.96 11.39
CA LYS A 560 -33.48 97.82 10.25
C LYS A 560 -32.98 99.25 10.37
N LYS A 561 -32.74 99.89 9.21
CA LYS A 561 -32.59 101.34 9.06
C LYS A 561 -33.99 102.00 9.17
N SER A 562 -34.09 103.12 9.88
CA SER A 562 -35.37 103.79 10.15
C SER A 562 -35.85 104.66 8.96
N VAL A 563 -37.04 104.38 8.44
CA VAL A 563 -37.69 105.18 7.39
C VAL A 563 -38.68 106.16 8.01
N ASN A 564 -38.60 107.44 7.64
CA ASN A 564 -39.48 108.49 8.14
C ASN A 564 -40.89 108.40 7.51
N THR A 565 -41.93 108.40 8.35
CA THR A 565 -43.34 108.25 7.94
C THR A 565 -44.02 109.56 7.55
N LYS A 566 -45.00 109.48 6.64
CA LYS A 566 -46.12 110.42 6.55
C LYS A 566 -47.44 109.65 6.49
N THR A 567 -48.41 110.12 7.27
CA THR A 567 -49.65 109.42 7.61
C THR A 567 -50.89 110.11 7.03
N SER A 568 -51.94 109.33 6.72
CA SER A 568 -53.33 109.81 6.68
C SER A 568 -54.33 108.70 7.00
N THR A 569 -55.07 108.89 8.09
CA THR A 569 -56.52 108.68 8.32
C THR A 569 -57.35 107.83 7.33
N ALA A 570 -58.39 107.05 7.76
CA ALA A 570 -59.12 107.08 9.04
C ALA A 570 -59.79 105.76 9.49
N ALA A 571 -60.16 105.78 10.78
CA ALA A 571 -60.95 104.85 11.61
C ALA A 571 -62.20 104.15 11.02
N GLN A 572 -62.51 102.92 11.48
CA GLN A 572 -63.56 102.64 12.50
C GLN A 572 -63.58 101.15 12.96
N ASN A 573 -64.24 100.89 14.11
CA ASN A 573 -64.62 99.58 14.68
C ASN A 573 -66.01 99.13 14.11
N PRO A 574 -66.60 97.91 14.34
CA PRO A 574 -66.29 96.89 15.38
C PRO A 574 -66.45 95.37 14.98
N LYS A 575 -66.16 94.48 15.96
CA LYS A 575 -66.85 93.19 16.31
C LYS A 575 -67.07 92.03 15.28
N THR A 576 -66.77 90.82 15.79
CA THR A 576 -67.44 89.49 15.60
C THR A 576 -67.56 88.85 14.20
N GLY A 577 -67.49 87.50 14.13
CA GLY A 577 -68.07 86.75 13.00
C GLY A 577 -67.43 85.39 12.69
N ASN A 578 -67.99 84.30 13.20
CA ASN A 578 -67.59 82.90 12.98
C ASN A 578 -68.01 82.36 11.59
N THR A 579 -67.46 81.21 11.15
CA THR A 579 -68.01 80.26 10.11
C THR A 579 -68.20 80.75 8.65
N SER A 580 -68.23 79.92 7.57
CA SER A 580 -67.82 78.51 7.32
C SER A 580 -67.92 78.12 5.82
N ASN A 581 -67.44 76.92 5.47
CA ASN A 581 -68.02 75.98 4.47
C ASN A 581 -67.87 76.17 2.92
N LEU A 582 -67.21 75.15 2.33
CA LEU A 582 -67.69 74.24 1.26
C LEU A 582 -67.65 74.57 -0.26
N THR A 583 -67.34 73.49 -0.98
CA THR A 583 -67.82 73.01 -2.32
C THR A 583 -67.24 73.49 -3.67
N LYS A 584 -66.57 72.50 -4.31
CA LYS A 584 -66.65 72.04 -5.72
C LYS A 584 -65.96 72.82 -6.86
N SER A 585 -65.46 72.01 -7.82
CA SER A 585 -64.78 72.36 -9.08
C SER A 585 -65.74 72.80 -10.19
N PRO A 586 -65.20 73.26 -11.34
CA PRO A 586 -65.41 72.46 -12.56
C PRO A 586 -64.18 72.33 -13.51
N LYS A 587 -64.42 71.62 -14.62
CA LYS A 587 -63.62 71.43 -15.86
C LYS A 587 -63.51 72.73 -16.71
N THR A 588 -62.84 72.85 -17.87
CA THR A 588 -62.05 71.95 -18.79
C THR A 588 -60.95 72.82 -19.52
N ASP A 589 -60.42 72.69 -20.77
CA ASP A 589 -60.55 71.86 -22.01
C ASP A 589 -59.24 71.91 -22.86
N ASP A 590 -59.12 71.12 -23.95
CA ASP A 590 -57.96 70.99 -24.87
C ASP A 590 -57.83 72.08 -25.97
N VAL A 591 -56.64 72.21 -26.64
CA VAL A 591 -56.31 71.84 -28.07
C VAL A 591 -54.78 71.96 -28.33
N GLY A 592 -54.13 71.09 -29.15
CA GLY A 592 -52.72 71.36 -29.59
C GLY A 592 -51.90 70.33 -30.40
N ASN A 593 -52.50 69.33 -31.06
CA ASN A 593 -51.83 68.20 -31.75
C ASN A 593 -50.75 68.56 -32.82
N PHE A 594 -49.59 67.86 -32.84
CA PHE A 594 -49.07 67.21 -34.08
C PHE A 594 -48.07 66.05 -33.84
N THR A 595 -48.01 65.13 -34.79
CA THR A 595 -47.30 63.82 -34.83
C THR A 595 -45.92 63.90 -35.56
N LEU A 596 -45.08 62.87 -35.79
CA LEU A 596 -45.19 61.39 -35.76
C LEU A 596 -43.76 60.72 -35.73
N TRP A 597 -43.57 59.60 -34.99
CA TRP A 597 -42.77 58.35 -35.21
C TRP A 597 -41.36 58.39 -35.91
N ILE A 598 -40.40 57.48 -35.68
CA ILE A 598 -40.41 56.00 -35.88
C ILE A 598 -39.36 55.31 -35.00
N ALA A 599 -39.58 54.03 -34.66
CA ALA A 599 -38.64 53.16 -33.95
C ALA A 599 -38.10 52.03 -34.84
N LEU A 600 -36.94 51.44 -34.49
CA LEU A 600 -36.52 50.12 -34.99
C LEU A 600 -35.52 49.43 -34.05
N LEU A 601 -35.69 48.12 -33.88
CA LEU A 601 -34.77 47.19 -33.21
C LEU A 601 -33.79 46.60 -34.24
N PHE A 602 -32.59 46.18 -33.81
CA PHE A 602 -32.21 44.75 -33.74
C PHE A 602 -30.81 44.57 -33.11
N ALA A 603 -30.43 43.33 -32.82
CA ALA A 603 -29.22 42.96 -32.10
C ALA A 603 -28.07 42.50 -33.03
N GLY A 604 -26.84 42.58 -32.53
CA GLY A 604 -25.61 42.09 -33.16
C GLY A 604 -24.39 42.51 -32.32
N GLY A 605 -23.33 41.69 -32.26
CA GLY A 605 -22.22 41.93 -31.32
C GLY A 605 -20.82 41.62 -31.86
N GLY A 606 -19.80 41.98 -31.07
CA GLY A 606 -18.38 41.74 -31.35
C GLY A 606 -17.61 43.00 -31.82
N ALA A 607 -16.28 43.10 -31.67
CA ALA A 607 -15.33 42.24 -30.94
C ALA A 607 -13.94 42.92 -30.76
N ALA A 608 -13.03 42.23 -30.03
CA ALA A 608 -11.57 42.47 -29.92
C ALA A 608 -11.14 43.73 -29.12
N ILE A 609 -9.89 43.88 -28.62
CA ILE A 609 -8.59 43.17 -28.76
C ILE A 609 -8.03 42.95 -27.32
N GLY A 610 -7.50 41.81 -26.85
CA GLY A 610 -6.24 41.10 -27.21
C GLY A 610 -5.07 41.55 -26.28
N THR A 611 -4.11 40.72 -25.81
CA THR A 611 -3.72 39.30 -26.02
C THR A 611 -3.24 38.68 -24.66
N SER A 612 -2.33 37.70 -24.42
CA SER A 612 -1.31 36.95 -25.19
C SER A 612 -0.72 35.73 -24.40
N VAL A 613 0.05 34.85 -25.08
CA VAL A 613 1.32 34.14 -24.69
C VAL A 613 1.48 33.54 -23.25
N VAL A 614 1.79 32.25 -22.99
CA VAL A 614 2.14 31.08 -23.86
C VAL A 614 2.16 29.69 -23.13
N ARG A 615 1.92 28.58 -23.87
CA ARG A 615 2.51 27.18 -23.83
C ARG A 615 2.87 26.46 -22.48
N ARG A 616 2.76 25.12 -22.32
CA ARG A 616 2.31 23.98 -23.17
C ARG A 616 2.22 22.64 -22.36
N ASN A 617 1.37 21.70 -22.82
CA ASN A 617 1.43 20.22 -22.58
C ASN A 617 1.25 19.71 -21.12
N LYS A 618 0.85 18.45 -20.85
CA LYS A 618 0.48 17.29 -21.71
C LYS A 618 -0.62 16.44 -21.02
N LYS A 619 -1.44 15.71 -21.78
CA LYS A 619 -2.24 14.56 -21.27
C LYS A 619 -1.46 13.25 -21.44
N TYR A 620 -1.86 12.22 -20.67
CA TYR A 620 -1.72 10.82 -21.06
C TYR A 620 -3.08 10.12 -21.00
N ASN A 621 -3.26 9.14 -21.89
CA ASN A 621 -4.34 8.16 -21.90
C ASN A 621 -3.66 6.82 -22.22
N ARG A 622 -3.79 5.82 -21.36
CA ARG A 622 -4.11 4.45 -21.76
C ARG A 622 -4.65 3.66 -20.58
#